data_AF-A0A397VPE5-F1
#
_entry.id   AF-A0A397VPE5-F1
#
_cell.length_a   1.000
_cell.length_b   1.000
_cell.length_c   1.000
_cell.angle_alpha   90.00
_cell.angle_beta   90.00
_cell.angle_gamma   90.00
#
_symmetry.space_group_name_H-M   'P 1'
#
loop_
_entity.id
_entity.type
_entity.pdbx_description
1 polymer ?
#
loop_
_entity_poly.entity_id
_entity_poly.type
_entity_poly.pdbx_seq_one_letter_code
_entity_poly.pdbx_strand_id
1 'polypeptide(L)'
;MGWYITEDLYPETVSEEGTGIASEDPRIINIRVRQQLTNAEIKSSRLTSCLDDNNTGTTLRNGLFTAYSEYMKERRYIKTRFIKLYRYIRYTLLDDDGEYYVHIKLHIGNMVTIKEEDNESYAMVRAIFTHKYNNGIVYAFVWIDWLNDIGCTDSLLRCPIFERQTDSDTRWYRIYPISMLNDIPKVHFVHACHSSCSAISHDNNNVHYFMNKFFYKMV
;
A
#
# COMPACT_ATOMS: atom_id res chain seq x y z
N MET A 1 -0.21 3.92 -26.13
CA MET A 1 -1.48 4.61 -25.82
C MET A 1 -2.41 3.60 -25.19
N GLY A 2 -2.87 3.88 -23.99
CA GLY A 2 -3.75 3.02 -23.18
C GLY A 2 -3.85 3.61 -21.79
N TRP A 3 -4.47 4.80 -21.68
CA TRP A 3 -4.64 5.55 -20.43
C TRP A 3 -6.05 5.36 -19.87
N TYR A 4 -6.53 4.13 -19.85
CA TYR A 4 -7.76 3.77 -19.16
C TYR A 4 -7.48 2.56 -18.30
N ILE A 5 -8.06 2.55 -17.10
CA ILE A 5 -8.07 1.43 -16.16
C ILE A 5 -8.40 0.18 -16.97
N THR A 6 -7.40 -0.67 -17.20
CA THR A 6 -7.68 -2.04 -17.62
C THR A 6 -8.27 -2.69 -16.39
N GLU A 7 -9.59 -2.94 -16.41
CA GLU A 7 -10.07 -4.16 -15.79
C GLU A 7 -9.23 -5.27 -16.40
N ASP A 8 -8.24 -5.71 -15.65
CA ASP A 8 -7.40 -6.82 -16.02
C ASP A 8 -8.31 -8.05 -16.17
N LEU A 9 -8.73 -8.30 -17.41
CA LEU A 9 -9.33 -9.53 -17.92
C LEU A 9 -8.26 -10.63 -17.88
N TYR A 10 -7.85 -11.04 -16.68
CA TYR A 10 -7.17 -12.32 -16.51
C TYR A 10 -8.21 -13.36 -16.07
N PRO A 11 -8.35 -14.48 -16.81
CA PRO A 11 -9.24 -15.54 -16.39
C PRO A 11 -8.81 -16.03 -15.00
N GLU A 12 -9.78 -16.17 -14.11
CA GLU A 12 -9.59 -16.76 -12.80
C GLU A 12 -9.22 -18.23 -12.97
N THR A 13 -7.93 -18.53 -13.10
CA THR A 13 -7.46 -19.88 -12.84
C THR A 13 -7.49 -20.07 -11.32
N VAL A 14 -8.59 -20.68 -10.89
CA VAL A 14 -8.85 -21.17 -9.55
C VAL A 14 -7.77 -22.20 -9.20
N SER A 15 -6.88 -21.83 -8.28
CA SER A 15 -6.61 -22.72 -7.16
C SER A 15 -7.32 -22.12 -5.95
N GLU A 16 -8.25 -22.89 -5.41
CA GLU A 16 -9.18 -22.54 -4.33
C GLU A 16 -8.62 -22.92 -2.95
N GLU A 17 -7.30 -23.02 -2.82
CA GLU A 17 -6.67 -23.16 -1.52
C GLU A 17 -6.40 -21.77 -0.94
N GLY A 18 -7.02 -21.48 0.20
CA GLY A 18 -6.71 -20.27 0.98
C GLY A 18 -5.21 -20.22 1.26
N THR A 19 -4.57 -19.07 1.04
CA THR A 19 -3.11 -18.92 1.16
C THR A 19 -2.61 -18.98 2.61
N GLY A 20 -3.47 -19.32 3.58
CA GLY A 20 -3.17 -19.30 5.02
C GLY A 20 -2.90 -17.90 5.58
N ILE A 21 -3.30 -16.85 4.86
CA ILE A 21 -3.16 -15.45 5.28
C ILE A 21 -4.47 -15.02 5.93
N ALA A 22 -4.38 -14.43 7.11
CA ALA A 22 -5.51 -13.91 7.87
C ALA A 22 -5.44 -12.38 8.00
N SER A 23 -6.58 -11.80 8.36
CA SER A 23 -6.70 -10.45 8.92
C SER A 23 -7.28 -10.55 10.33
N GLU A 24 -6.94 -9.56 11.14
CA GLU A 24 -7.60 -9.22 12.39
C GLU A 24 -9.01 -8.64 12.21
N ASP A 25 -9.31 -8.06 11.04
CA ASP A 25 -10.68 -7.64 10.70
C ASP A 25 -11.40 -8.83 10.02
N PRO A 26 -12.44 -9.39 10.64
CA PRO A 26 -13.17 -10.54 10.09
C PRO A 26 -13.89 -10.24 8.78
N ARG A 27 -14.11 -8.96 8.45
CA ARG A 27 -14.69 -8.55 7.16
C ARG A 27 -13.71 -8.69 6.00
N ILE A 28 -12.42 -8.89 6.27
CA ILE A 28 -11.40 -9.08 5.23
C ILE A 28 -11.10 -10.56 5.07
N ILE A 29 -11.58 -11.12 3.96
CA ILE A 29 -11.45 -12.55 3.65
C ILE A 29 -10.80 -12.78 2.28
N ASN A 30 -10.53 -14.04 1.95
CA ASN A 30 -9.99 -14.45 0.65
C ASN A 30 -8.71 -13.70 0.24
N ILE A 31 -7.86 -13.39 1.22
CA ILE A 31 -6.60 -12.68 1.00
C ILE A 31 -5.67 -13.55 0.13
N ARG A 32 -5.13 -13.00 -0.94
CA ARG A 32 -4.17 -13.67 -1.83
C ARG A 32 -3.09 -12.69 -2.28
N VAL A 33 -1.84 -13.13 -2.20
CA VAL A 33 -0.67 -12.39 -2.70
C VAL A 33 -0.12 -13.06 -3.96
N ARG A 34 0.47 -12.28 -4.88
CA ARG A 34 1.06 -12.79 -6.13
C ARG A 34 2.39 -12.12 -6.44
N GLN A 35 3.22 -12.85 -7.20
CA GLN A 35 4.54 -12.42 -7.66
C GLN A 35 5.44 -11.97 -6.50
N GLN A 36 6.01 -12.97 -5.80
CA GLN A 36 6.99 -12.70 -4.75
C GLN A 36 8.22 -12.02 -5.36
N LEU A 37 8.68 -10.93 -4.75
CA LEU A 37 9.83 -10.17 -5.23
C LEU A 37 11.12 -10.97 -5.06
N THR A 38 12.00 -10.88 -6.06
CA THR A 38 13.36 -11.42 -5.99
C THR A 38 14.26 -10.55 -5.11
N ASN A 39 15.36 -11.13 -4.62
CA ASN A 39 16.36 -10.37 -3.86
C ASN A 39 16.94 -9.19 -4.66
N ALA A 40 17.03 -9.30 -5.99
CA ALA A 40 17.49 -8.22 -6.85
C ALA A 40 16.49 -7.05 -6.84
N GLU A 41 15.19 -7.33 -7.00
CA GLU A 41 14.12 -6.32 -6.95
C GLU A 41 14.01 -5.65 -5.58
N ILE A 42 14.16 -6.42 -4.49
CA ILE A 42 14.15 -5.91 -3.12
C ILE A 42 15.27 -4.89 -2.93
N LYS A 43 16.50 -5.23 -3.37
CA LYS A 43 17.67 -4.35 -3.26
C LYS A 43 17.54 -3.11 -4.14
N SER A 44 17.11 -3.26 -5.39
CA SER A 44 16.94 -2.11 -6.30
C SER A 44 15.88 -1.12 -5.80
N SER A 45 14.90 -1.60 -5.05
CA SER A 45 13.83 -0.80 -4.44
C SER A 45 14.19 -0.24 -3.06
N ARG A 46 15.43 -0.43 -2.59
CA ARG A 46 15.89 -0.03 -1.25
C ARG A 46 15.02 -0.59 -0.12
N LEU A 47 14.45 -1.78 -0.32
CA LEU A 47 13.68 -2.52 0.66
C LEU A 47 14.55 -3.60 1.31
N THR A 48 14.01 -4.27 2.34
CA THR A 48 14.61 -5.45 2.95
C THR A 48 13.55 -6.50 3.27
N SER A 49 13.95 -7.77 3.23
CA SER A 49 13.16 -8.90 3.71
C SER A 49 13.51 -9.33 5.14
N CYS A 50 14.46 -8.65 5.80
CA CYS A 50 15.00 -9.02 7.10
C CYS A 50 14.88 -7.85 8.09
N LEU A 51 14.32 -8.12 9.26
CA LEU A 51 14.14 -7.14 10.34
C LEU A 51 15.47 -6.73 10.99
N ASP A 52 16.52 -7.54 10.84
CA ASP A 52 17.83 -7.32 11.44
C ASP A 52 18.84 -6.69 10.45
N ASP A 53 18.40 -6.34 9.24
CA ASP A 53 19.22 -5.56 8.32
C ASP A 53 19.51 -4.15 8.88
N ASN A 54 20.36 -3.38 8.18
CA ASN A 54 20.76 -2.00 8.49
C ASN A 54 19.55 -1.04 8.70
N ASN A 55 19.73 0.28 8.51
CA ASN A 55 18.68 1.29 8.76
C ASN A 55 17.26 0.90 8.26
N THR A 56 17.14 0.31 7.07
CA THR A 56 15.86 -0.17 6.51
C THR A 56 15.22 -1.30 7.33
N GLY A 57 16.02 -2.23 7.87
CA GLY A 57 15.55 -3.32 8.75
C GLY A 57 15.04 -2.78 10.08
N THR A 58 15.71 -1.78 10.64
CA THR A 58 15.25 -1.09 11.86
C THR A 58 13.90 -0.39 11.64
N THR A 59 13.73 0.32 10.51
CA THR A 59 12.45 0.93 10.15
C THR A 59 11.34 -0.11 9.98
N LEU A 60 11.64 -1.21 9.26
CA LEU A 60 10.71 -2.33 9.08
C LEU A 60 10.29 -2.93 10.42
N ARG A 61 11.25 -3.21 11.30
CA ARG A 61 11.00 -3.80 12.61
C ARG A 61 10.13 -2.90 13.49
N ASN A 62 10.44 -1.61 13.54
CA ASN A 62 9.70 -0.66 14.37
C ASN A 62 8.28 -0.47 13.84
N GLY A 63 8.12 -0.28 12.52
CA GLY A 63 6.79 -0.15 11.92
C GLY A 63 5.95 -1.42 12.07
N LEU A 64 6.55 -2.59 11.92
CA LEU A 64 5.85 -3.86 12.14
C LEU A 64 5.45 -4.06 13.60
N PHE A 65 6.32 -3.67 14.55
CA PHE A 65 5.99 -3.70 15.97
C PHE A 65 4.79 -2.80 16.28
N THR A 66 4.80 -1.56 15.80
CA THR A 66 3.65 -0.64 15.92
C THR A 66 2.39 -1.24 15.31
N ALA A 67 2.51 -1.85 14.12
CA ALA A 67 1.34 -2.40 13.43
C ALA A 67 0.64 -3.49 14.28
N TYR A 68 1.43 -4.39 14.85
CA TYR A 68 0.91 -5.39 15.78
C TYR A 68 0.40 -4.76 17.08
N SER A 69 1.16 -3.83 17.70
CA SER A 69 0.87 -3.33 19.04
C SER A 69 -0.33 -2.39 19.09
N GLU A 70 -0.46 -1.50 18.11
CA GLU A 70 -1.44 -0.41 18.10
C GLU A 70 -2.71 -0.77 17.33
N TYR A 71 -2.58 -1.38 16.14
CA TYR A 71 -3.76 -1.72 15.33
C TYR A 71 -4.30 -3.10 15.65
N MET A 72 -3.44 -4.12 15.80
CA MET A 72 -3.87 -5.50 16.07
C MET A 72 -3.96 -5.85 17.56
N LYS A 73 -3.54 -4.94 18.46
CA LYS A 73 -3.52 -5.12 19.94
C LYS A 73 -2.65 -6.29 20.42
N GLU A 74 -1.63 -6.66 19.65
CA GLU A 74 -0.71 -7.78 19.89
C GLU A 74 0.67 -7.30 20.36
N ARG A 75 0.80 -6.96 21.64
CA ARG A 75 1.96 -6.26 22.24
C ARG A 75 3.11 -7.16 22.68
N ARG A 76 3.47 -8.18 21.88
CA ARG A 76 4.59 -9.08 22.18
C ARG A 76 5.78 -8.85 21.27
N TYR A 77 6.96 -9.24 21.77
CA TYR A 77 8.18 -9.23 20.99
C TYR A 77 8.08 -10.13 19.75
N ILE A 78 8.35 -9.58 18.56
CA ILE A 78 8.29 -10.30 17.28
C ILE A 78 9.44 -11.31 17.19
N LYS A 79 9.13 -12.61 17.03
CA LYS A 79 10.14 -13.68 16.90
C LYS A 79 10.64 -13.88 15.46
N THR A 80 9.73 -13.85 14.49
CA THR A 80 10.07 -14.09 13.09
C THR A 80 10.82 -12.88 12.52
N ARG A 81 12.02 -13.10 11.97
CA ARG A 81 12.88 -12.02 11.44
C ARG A 81 12.73 -11.75 9.96
N PHE A 82 12.05 -12.64 9.24
CA PHE A 82 11.94 -12.58 7.79
C PHE A 82 10.51 -12.30 7.37
N ILE A 83 10.38 -11.45 6.35
CA ILE A 83 9.13 -11.18 5.65
C ILE A 83 9.23 -11.70 4.21
N LYS A 84 8.07 -11.88 3.57
CA LYS A 84 7.99 -12.13 2.13
C LYS A 84 7.32 -10.94 1.46
N LEU A 85 7.98 -10.34 0.47
CA LEU A 85 7.48 -9.20 -0.28
C LEU A 85 6.85 -9.65 -1.60
N TYR A 86 5.78 -8.98 -2.02
CA TYR A 86 5.00 -9.31 -3.20
C TYR A 86 4.69 -8.06 -4.02
N ARG A 87 4.46 -8.24 -5.31
CA ARG A 87 4.04 -7.15 -6.20
C ARG A 87 2.55 -6.83 -6.08
N TYR A 88 1.73 -7.84 -5.77
CA TYR A 88 0.27 -7.73 -5.72
C TYR A 88 -0.35 -8.40 -4.50
N ILE A 89 -1.45 -7.82 -4.03
CA ILE A 89 -2.39 -8.44 -3.10
C ILE A 89 -3.82 -8.20 -3.56
N ARG A 90 -4.69 -9.19 -3.38
CA ARG A 90 -6.13 -9.06 -3.52
C ARG A 90 -6.85 -9.65 -2.33
N TYR A 91 -8.00 -9.11 -1.98
CA TYR A 91 -8.86 -9.65 -0.93
C TYR A 91 -10.32 -9.26 -1.19
N THR A 92 -11.22 -9.90 -0.46
CA THR A 92 -12.65 -9.53 -0.43
C THR A 92 -12.92 -8.81 0.87
N LEU A 93 -13.62 -7.69 0.76
CA LEU A 93 -14.14 -6.96 1.89
C LEU A 93 -15.64 -7.22 1.98
N LEU A 94 -16.10 -7.55 3.18
CA LEU A 94 -17.50 -7.69 3.55
C LEU A 94 -18.02 -6.39 4.17
N ASP A 95 -19.32 -6.15 4.11
CA ASP A 95 -19.97 -5.08 4.85
C ASP A 95 -20.17 -5.46 6.33
N ASP A 96 -20.87 -4.61 7.07
CA ASP A 96 -21.12 -4.80 8.51
C ASP A 96 -22.11 -5.95 8.78
N ASP A 97 -22.91 -6.35 7.80
CA ASP A 97 -23.82 -7.50 7.88
C ASP A 97 -23.11 -8.81 7.50
N GLY A 98 -21.83 -8.74 7.08
CA GLY A 98 -21.03 -9.88 6.65
C GLY A 98 -21.29 -10.29 5.20
N GLU A 99 -22.02 -9.47 4.44
CA GLU A 99 -22.30 -9.70 3.03
C GLU A 99 -21.18 -9.16 2.14
N TYR A 100 -21.10 -9.65 0.91
CA TYR A 100 -20.11 -9.17 -0.04
C TYR A 100 -20.25 -7.66 -0.29
N TYR A 101 -19.17 -6.91 -0.06
CA TYR A 101 -19.12 -5.49 -0.37
C TYR A 101 -18.28 -5.19 -1.62
N VAL A 102 -16.99 -5.57 -1.63
CA VAL A 102 -16.10 -5.25 -2.75
C VAL A 102 -14.87 -6.17 -2.83
N HIS A 103 -14.34 -6.35 -4.04
CA HIS A 103 -13.00 -6.90 -4.23
C HIS A 103 -11.93 -5.82 -4.29
N ILE A 104 -10.96 -5.91 -3.40
CA ILE A 104 -9.80 -5.03 -3.39
C ILE A 104 -8.64 -5.69 -4.14
N LYS A 105 -8.00 -4.93 -5.03
CA LYS A 105 -6.77 -5.31 -5.73
C LYS A 105 -5.77 -4.17 -5.54
N LEU A 106 -4.62 -4.47 -4.94
CA LEU A 106 -3.54 -3.53 -4.71
C LEU A 106 -2.25 -4.04 -5.36
N HIS A 107 -1.50 -3.09 -5.91
CA HIS A 107 -0.15 -3.28 -6.41
C HIS A 107 0.77 -2.19 -5.87
N ILE A 108 2.08 -2.46 -5.88
CA ILE A 108 3.10 -1.46 -5.55
C ILE A 108 2.93 -0.23 -6.46
N GLY A 109 2.87 0.95 -5.88
CA GLY A 109 2.62 2.23 -6.55
C GLY A 109 1.16 2.67 -6.55
N ASN A 110 0.22 1.83 -6.11
CA ASN A 110 -1.17 2.30 -5.92
C ASN A 110 -1.26 3.36 -4.83
N MET A 111 -2.21 4.26 -5.01
CA MET A 111 -2.57 5.28 -4.04
C MET A 111 -3.72 4.76 -3.19
N VAL A 112 -3.61 4.95 -1.89
CA VAL A 112 -4.56 4.48 -0.89
C VAL A 112 -4.85 5.58 0.12
N THR A 113 -5.99 5.46 0.78
CA THR A 113 -6.31 6.26 1.96
C THR A 113 -6.13 5.38 3.19
N ILE A 114 -5.51 5.90 4.24
CA ILE A 114 -5.32 5.21 5.51
C ILE A 114 -6.35 5.75 6.51
N LYS A 115 -6.97 4.86 7.30
CA LYS A 115 -7.90 5.20 8.38
C LYS A 115 -7.15 5.77 9.59
N GLU A 116 -6.57 6.96 9.46
CA GLU A 116 -5.97 7.75 10.54
C GLU A 116 -6.57 9.16 10.57
N GLU A 117 -7.11 9.56 11.73
CA GLU A 117 -7.76 10.85 12.04
C GLU A 117 -9.05 11.19 11.25
N ASP A 118 -9.71 12.30 11.63
CA ASP A 118 -10.99 12.76 11.07
C ASP A 118 -10.88 13.30 9.63
N ASN A 119 -9.68 13.30 9.03
CA ASN A 119 -9.39 13.78 7.68
C ASN A 119 -8.82 12.65 6.80
N GLU A 120 -9.08 12.71 5.48
CA GLU A 120 -8.56 11.73 4.53
C GLU A 120 -7.03 11.86 4.36
N SER A 121 -6.28 10.92 4.92
CA SER A 121 -4.82 10.83 4.77
C SER A 121 -4.46 9.92 3.59
N TYR A 122 -3.67 10.44 2.64
CA TYR A 122 -3.32 9.73 1.40
C TYR A 122 -1.90 9.21 1.43
N ALA A 123 -1.69 8.02 0.84
CA ALA A 123 -0.37 7.42 0.75
C ALA A 123 -0.20 6.59 -0.51
N MET A 124 1.06 6.36 -0.89
CA MET A 124 1.44 5.42 -1.94
C MET A 124 1.89 4.10 -1.33
N VAL A 125 1.43 2.98 -1.87
CA VAL A 125 1.91 1.64 -1.50
C VAL A 125 3.34 1.45 -2.03
N ARG A 126 4.33 1.52 -1.14
CA ARG A 126 5.73 1.27 -1.45
C ARG A 126 6.07 -0.21 -1.49
N ALA A 127 5.49 -1.01 -0.59
CA ALA A 127 5.68 -2.46 -0.56
C ALA A 127 4.45 -3.18 -0.03
N ILE A 128 4.26 -4.43 -0.46
CA ILE A 128 3.25 -5.35 0.06
C ILE A 128 4.01 -6.56 0.61
N PHE A 129 3.72 -6.98 1.83
CA PHE A 129 4.41 -8.11 2.43
C PHE A 129 3.56 -8.92 3.39
N THR A 130 3.98 -10.16 3.64
CA THR A 130 3.40 -11.02 4.66
C THR A 130 4.41 -11.33 5.76
N HIS A 131 3.93 -11.43 6.99
CA HIS A 131 4.73 -11.79 8.15
C HIS A 131 4.01 -12.82 9.04
N LYS A 132 4.74 -13.82 9.53
CA LYS A 132 4.22 -14.84 10.45
C LYS A 132 4.39 -14.38 11.90
N TYR A 133 3.29 -14.10 12.58
CA TYR A 133 3.30 -13.69 13.98
C TYR A 133 3.61 -14.87 14.92
N ASN A 134 3.81 -14.55 16.19
CA ASN A 134 4.19 -15.51 17.24
C ASN A 134 3.15 -16.61 17.47
N ASN A 135 1.89 -16.38 17.12
CA ASN A 135 0.80 -17.36 17.19
C ASN A 135 0.81 -18.35 16.00
N GLY A 136 1.74 -18.19 15.06
CA GLY A 136 1.85 -19.04 13.88
C GLY A 136 1.01 -18.57 12.69
N ILE A 137 0.17 -17.54 12.86
CA ILE A 137 -0.69 -16.99 11.81
C ILE A 137 0.12 -16.05 10.92
N VAL A 138 -0.15 -16.09 9.61
CA VAL A 138 0.44 -15.18 8.63
C VAL A 138 -0.51 -14.02 8.38
N TYR A 139 -0.01 -12.80 8.51
CA TYR A 139 -0.77 -11.57 8.26
C TYR A 139 -0.15 -10.78 7.10
N ALA A 140 -0.96 -9.97 6.43
CA ALA A 140 -0.54 -9.10 5.34
C ALA A 140 -0.47 -7.64 5.76
N PHE A 141 0.51 -6.93 5.22
CA PHE A 141 0.80 -5.54 5.53
C PHE A 141 1.17 -4.77 4.26
N VAL A 142 0.97 -3.45 4.32
CA VAL A 142 1.57 -2.52 3.38
C VAL A 142 2.64 -1.69 4.07
N TRP A 143 3.72 -1.40 3.35
CA TRP A 143 4.64 -0.33 3.65
C TRP A 143 4.29 0.83 2.71
N ILE A 144 4.05 2.02 3.25
CA ILE A 144 3.64 3.19 2.49
C ILE A 144 4.68 4.32 2.51
N ASP A 145 4.54 5.21 1.54
CA ASP A 145 5.09 6.58 1.59
C ASP A 145 3.91 7.56 1.64
N TRP A 146 3.86 8.44 2.65
CA TRP A 146 2.79 9.42 2.81
C TRP A 146 2.77 10.46 1.69
N LEU A 147 1.59 11.01 1.39
CA LEU A 147 1.42 12.15 0.50
C LEU A 147 0.98 13.36 1.32
N ASN A 148 1.83 14.39 1.36
CA ASN A 148 1.55 15.62 2.07
C ASN A 148 1.04 16.68 1.11
N ASP A 149 -0.08 17.34 1.43
CA ASP A 149 -0.51 18.54 0.70
C ASP A 149 0.52 19.65 0.94
N ILE A 150 1.11 20.19 -0.13
CA ILE A 150 2.10 21.26 -0.04
C ILE A 150 1.48 22.66 -0.03
N GLY A 151 0.15 22.77 0.01
CA GLY A 151 -0.60 24.03 0.05
C GLY A 151 -0.59 24.80 -1.28
N CYS A 152 -0.16 24.15 -2.35
CA CYS A 152 -0.07 24.73 -3.69
C CYS A 152 -1.05 24.05 -4.65
N THR A 153 -1.50 24.80 -5.65
CA THR A 153 -2.31 24.28 -6.75
C THR A 153 -1.60 24.50 -8.07
N ASP A 154 -1.75 23.55 -9.00
CA ASP A 154 -1.28 23.73 -10.36
C ASP A 154 -2.01 24.91 -11.02
N SER A 155 -1.27 25.77 -11.70
CA SER A 155 -1.81 27.01 -12.26
C SER A 155 -2.78 26.77 -13.43
N LEU A 156 -2.64 25.65 -14.14
CA LEU A 156 -3.45 25.28 -15.30
C LEU A 156 -4.62 24.39 -14.89
N LEU A 157 -4.32 23.27 -14.22
CA LEU A 157 -5.30 22.24 -13.84
C LEU A 157 -6.10 22.63 -12.60
N ARG A 158 -5.61 23.59 -11.80
CA ARG A 158 -6.18 24.00 -10.50
C ARG A 158 -6.31 22.84 -9.50
N CYS A 159 -5.60 21.74 -9.74
CA CYS A 159 -5.52 20.60 -8.84
C CYS A 159 -4.55 20.90 -7.69
N PRO A 160 -4.87 20.51 -6.44
CA PRO A 160 -3.90 20.49 -5.36
C PRO A 160 -2.69 19.61 -5.69
N ILE A 161 -1.52 20.05 -5.24
CA ILE A 161 -0.27 19.33 -5.39
C ILE A 161 0.08 18.67 -4.06
N PHE A 162 0.42 17.40 -4.13
CA PHE A 162 0.91 16.61 -3.01
C PHE A 162 2.35 16.19 -3.25
N GLU A 163 3.14 16.16 -2.19
CA GLU A 163 4.51 15.66 -2.20
C GLU A 163 4.59 14.30 -1.51
N ARG A 164 5.17 13.31 -2.20
CA ARG A 164 5.47 12.01 -1.62
C ARG A 164 6.63 12.12 -0.65
N GLN A 165 6.39 11.63 0.56
CA GLN A 165 7.36 11.49 1.62
C GLN A 165 8.62 10.75 1.16
N THR A 166 9.78 11.20 1.63
CA THR A 166 11.09 10.59 1.37
C THR A 166 11.59 9.81 2.59
N ASP A 167 12.61 8.98 2.42
CA ASP A 167 13.18 8.15 3.49
C ASP A 167 13.70 8.94 4.71
N SER A 168 13.98 10.24 4.57
CA SER A 168 14.46 11.09 5.67
C SER A 168 13.37 11.53 6.65
N ASP A 169 12.09 11.39 6.29
CA ASP A 169 10.99 11.89 7.12
C ASP A 169 10.41 10.80 8.04
N THR A 170 10.89 10.72 9.26
CA THR A 170 10.53 9.63 10.19
C THR A 170 9.34 9.95 11.10
N ARG A 171 8.58 11.03 10.83
CA ARG A 171 7.58 11.55 11.77
C ARG A 171 6.34 10.66 11.93
N TRP A 172 5.98 9.88 10.91
CA TRP A 172 4.76 9.08 10.89
C TRP A 172 5.03 7.59 10.72
N TYR A 173 4.12 6.75 11.23
CA TYR A 173 4.15 5.32 10.98
C TYR A 173 3.96 5.05 9.49
N ARG A 174 4.60 3.99 8.98
CA ARG A 174 4.63 3.67 7.55
C ARG A 174 4.21 2.25 7.23
N ILE A 175 3.89 1.46 8.25
CA ILE A 175 3.53 0.06 8.09
C ILE A 175 2.17 -0.14 8.72
N TYR A 176 1.25 -0.66 7.91
CA TYR A 176 -0.16 -0.82 8.26
C TYR A 176 -0.61 -2.23 7.90
N PRO A 177 -1.41 -2.90 8.76
CA PRO A 177 -2.16 -4.06 8.31
C PRO A 177 -3.16 -3.62 7.24
N ILE A 178 -3.52 -4.54 6.35
CA ILE A 178 -4.42 -4.23 5.21
C ILE A 178 -5.83 -3.77 5.65
N SER A 179 -6.22 -4.06 6.88
CA SER A 179 -7.47 -3.61 7.54
C SER A 179 -7.57 -2.08 7.70
N MET A 180 -6.42 -1.40 7.78
CA MET A 180 -6.35 0.05 7.96
C MET A 180 -6.50 0.83 6.64
N LEU A 181 -6.54 0.14 5.51
CA LEU A 181 -6.79 0.76 4.21
C LEU A 181 -8.26 1.07 4.07
N ASN A 182 -8.59 2.25 3.55
CA ASN A 182 -9.96 2.60 3.22
C ASN A 182 -10.40 1.95 1.91
N ASP A 183 -11.68 1.63 1.85
CA ASP A 183 -12.18 0.49 1.11
C ASP A 183 -12.29 0.74 -0.40
N ILE A 184 -12.12 1.98 -0.87
CA ILE A 184 -12.12 2.34 -2.29
C ILE A 184 -11.28 3.61 -2.47
N PRO A 185 -10.16 3.59 -3.23
CA PRO A 185 -9.50 4.83 -3.63
C PRO A 185 -10.45 5.58 -4.59
N LYS A 186 -11.27 6.49 -4.06
CA LYS A 186 -12.01 7.49 -4.85
C LYS A 186 -11.11 8.64 -5.29
N VAL A 187 -9.80 8.48 -5.13
CA VAL A 187 -8.81 9.54 -5.16
C VAL A 187 -7.87 9.27 -6.32
N HIS A 188 -7.99 10.11 -7.33
CA HIS A 188 -7.21 9.97 -8.55
C HIS A 188 -5.99 10.87 -8.46
N PHE A 189 -4.87 10.34 -7.98
CA PHE A 189 -3.60 11.04 -8.09
C PHE A 189 -2.96 10.79 -9.45
N VAL A 190 -2.42 11.84 -10.04
CA VAL A 190 -1.67 11.78 -11.29
C VAL A 190 -0.26 12.30 -11.02
N HIS A 191 0.78 11.58 -11.47
CA HIS A 191 2.16 12.04 -11.31
C HIS A 191 2.34 13.40 -11.99
N ALA A 192 2.89 14.38 -11.27
CA ALA A 192 3.04 15.75 -11.75
C ALA A 192 4.27 15.90 -12.66
N CYS A 193 4.29 15.13 -13.74
CA CYS A 193 5.39 15.08 -14.70
C CYS A 193 5.82 16.47 -15.19
N HIS A 194 7.10 16.79 -15.05
CA HIS A 194 7.73 17.97 -15.65
C HIS A 194 8.36 17.64 -17.00
N SER A 195 8.99 18.61 -17.66
CA SER A 195 9.63 18.46 -18.98
C SER A 195 10.72 17.38 -19.05
N SER A 196 11.22 16.90 -17.92
CA SER A 196 12.12 15.75 -17.80
C SER A 196 11.43 14.38 -18.01
N CYS A 197 10.10 14.35 -17.97
CA CYS A 197 9.30 13.14 -18.17
C CYS A 197 8.89 12.98 -19.64
N SER A 198 8.91 11.76 -20.14
CA SER A 198 8.48 11.36 -21.47
C SER A 198 7.62 10.09 -21.38
N ALA A 199 7.03 9.69 -22.51
CA ALA A 199 6.18 8.49 -22.58
C ALA A 199 6.90 7.19 -22.18
N ILE A 200 8.24 7.16 -22.16
CA ILE A 200 9.06 5.98 -21.85
C ILE A 200 10.03 6.20 -20.69
N SER A 201 10.10 7.41 -20.13
CA SER A 201 11.04 7.75 -19.07
C SER A 201 10.42 8.80 -18.17
N HIS A 202 10.14 8.41 -16.93
CA HIS A 202 9.65 9.32 -15.90
C HIS A 202 10.79 9.79 -15.02
N ASP A 203 10.69 11.03 -14.57
CA ASP A 203 11.58 11.56 -13.55
C ASP A 203 11.20 10.97 -12.19
N ASN A 204 11.93 9.94 -11.78
CA ASN A 204 11.71 9.26 -10.51
C ASN A 204 12.12 10.10 -9.29
N ASN A 205 12.82 11.23 -9.50
CA ASN A 205 13.13 12.19 -8.44
C ASN A 205 11.96 13.15 -8.20
N ASN A 206 11.06 13.30 -9.17
CA ASN A 206 9.87 14.09 -8.99
C ASN A 206 8.88 13.36 -8.08
N VAL A 207 8.75 13.88 -6.87
CA VAL A 207 7.89 13.36 -5.82
C VAL A 207 6.50 14.00 -5.81
N HIS A 208 6.19 14.88 -6.76
CA HIS A 208 4.92 15.61 -6.79
C HIS A 208 3.81 14.85 -7.54
N TYR A 209 2.60 14.94 -7.02
CA TYR A 209 1.39 14.34 -7.56
C TYR A 209 0.24 15.36 -7.54
N PHE A 210 -0.55 15.40 -8.60
CA PHE A 210 -1.79 16.17 -8.64
C PHE A 210 -2.93 15.34 -8.08
N MET A 211 -3.67 15.87 -7.10
CA MET A 211 -4.94 15.30 -6.68
C MET A 211 -6.01 15.72 -7.68
N ASN A 212 -6.39 14.83 -8.59
CA ASN A 212 -7.42 15.10 -9.58
C ASN A 212 -8.81 14.94 -8.97
N LYS A 213 -9.46 16.08 -8.70
CA LYS A 213 -10.83 16.16 -8.19
C LYS A 213 -11.91 16.13 -9.30
N PHE A 214 -11.50 16.12 -10.57
CA PHE A 214 -12.38 16.27 -11.74
C PHE A 214 -12.72 14.95 -12.45
N PHE A 215 -12.16 13.81 -12.04
CA PHE A 215 -12.67 12.52 -12.50
C PHE A 215 -14.06 12.29 -11.90
N TYR A 216 -15.06 12.50 -12.74
CA TYR A 216 -16.47 12.22 -12.49
C TYR A 216 -16.64 10.78 -12.00
N LYS A 217 -17.35 10.60 -10.89
CA LYS A 217 -18.08 9.34 -10.67
C LYS A 217 -19.02 9.16 -11.85
N MET A 218 -18.69 8.28 -12.79
CA MET A 218 -19.75 7.69 -13.60
C MET A 218 -20.51 6.74 -12.67
N VAL A 219 -21.78 7.06 -12.47
CA VAL A 219 -22.80 6.24 -11.79
C VAL A 219 -23.14 5.07 -12.69
#